data_AF-A0A959JTP0-F1
#
_entry.id   AF-A0A959JTP0-F1
#
_cell.length_a   1.000
_cell.length_b   1.000
_cell.length_c   1.000
_cell.angle_alpha   90.00
_cell.angle_beta   90.00
_cell.angle_gamma   90.00
#
_symmetry.space_group_name_H-M   'P 1'
#
loop_
_entity.id
_entity.type
_entity.pdbx_description
1 polymer ?
#
loop_
_entity_poly.entity_id
_entity_poly.type
_entity_poly.pdbx_seq_one_letter_code
_entity_poly.pdbx_strand_id
1 'polypeptide(L)'
;TARKMLPAVWRSDLSLGKKVHTTLHLLASGIFLFVFLIGVFSVPLIFGFHALGIDADIFTLFLIGWIGIIAVYYVGNIEADLKKQGSYLKRVLKFVLLFPLFLALSMGLSLHNSVAVLQGYFGKKSPFVRTPKFNIQKITDSFSHKKYNIGKLGWTTLLEGVMAIYFLGGFVAGLLLENYNFLIFHILLSFGYGTIFYYTLRHLSLK
;
A
#
# COMPACT_ATOMS: atom_id res chain seq x y z
N THR A 1 15.95 -10.35 1.59
CA THR A 1 17.24 -9.64 1.43
C THR A 1 17.70 -8.99 2.73
N ALA A 2 16.89 -8.12 3.36
CA ALA A 2 17.23 -7.43 4.60
C ALA A 2 17.85 -8.33 5.69
N ARG A 3 17.17 -9.42 6.07
CA ARG A 3 17.68 -10.38 7.07
C ARG A 3 19.10 -10.89 6.79
N LYS A 4 19.46 -11.09 5.52
CA LYS A 4 20.76 -11.63 5.12
C LYS A 4 21.84 -10.55 5.06
N MET A 5 21.48 -9.36 4.59
CA MET A 5 22.44 -8.29 4.30
C MET A 5 22.68 -7.36 5.49
N LEU A 6 21.68 -7.13 6.35
CA LEU A 6 21.82 -6.24 7.50
C LEU A 6 22.98 -6.63 8.43
N PRO A 7 23.16 -7.90 8.84
CA PRO A 7 24.31 -8.28 9.66
C PRO A 7 25.65 -7.98 8.98
N ALA A 8 25.75 -8.18 7.66
CA ALA A 8 26.96 -7.90 6.90
C ALA A 8 27.24 -6.38 6.81
N VAL A 9 26.20 -5.56 6.60
CA VAL A 9 26.32 -4.10 6.56
C VAL A 9 26.82 -3.56 7.90
N TRP A 10 26.28 -4.04 9.01
CA TRP A 10 26.67 -3.54 10.34
C TRP A 10 28.06 -3.99 10.77
N ARG A 11 28.51 -5.17 10.31
CA ARG A 11 29.87 -5.68 10.50
C ARG A 11 30.93 -5.07 9.58
N SER A 12 30.54 -4.36 8.53
CA SER A 12 31.47 -3.75 7.58
C SER A 12 32.17 -2.51 8.13
N ASP A 13 33.27 -2.11 7.49
CA ASP A 13 34.03 -0.89 7.80
C ASP A 13 33.40 0.40 7.23
N LEU A 14 32.14 0.33 6.80
CA LEU A 14 31.43 1.50 6.28
C LEU A 14 31.21 2.57 7.36
N SER A 15 31.23 3.83 6.95
CA SER A 15 30.85 4.94 7.82
C SER A 15 29.40 4.80 8.31
N LEU A 16 29.11 5.35 9.50
CA LEU A 16 27.79 5.24 10.13
C LEU A 16 26.66 5.74 9.21
N GLY A 17 26.86 6.85 8.50
CA GLY A 17 25.87 7.38 7.56
C GLY A 17 25.53 6.40 6.43
N LYS A 18 26.53 5.70 5.87
CA LYS A 18 26.33 4.66 4.85
C LYS A 18 25.58 3.47 5.44
N LYS A 19 25.92 3.03 6.66
CA LYS A 19 25.23 1.93 7.36
C LYS A 19 23.75 2.24 7.59
N VAL A 20 23.44 3.46 8.05
CA VAL A 20 22.06 3.92 8.27
C VAL A 20 21.29 3.98 6.95
N HIS A 21 21.85 4.63 5.92
CA HIS A 21 21.19 4.75 4.62
C HIS A 21 20.90 3.38 3.98
N THR A 22 21.89 2.47 3.99
CA THR A 22 21.70 1.11 3.49
C THR A 22 20.67 0.34 4.33
N THR A 23 20.65 0.53 5.65
CA THR A 23 19.64 -0.09 6.53
C THR A 23 18.23 0.36 6.17
N LEU A 24 18.01 1.68 6.02
CA LEU A 24 16.72 2.23 5.60
C LEU A 24 16.29 1.70 4.23
N HIS A 25 17.21 1.67 3.27
CA HIS A 25 16.92 1.14 1.94
C HIS A 25 16.56 -0.36 1.97
N LEU A 26 17.28 -1.16 2.76
CA LEU A 26 17.00 -2.59 2.90
C LEU A 26 15.65 -2.86 3.61
N LEU A 27 15.24 -1.98 4.51
CA LEU A 27 14.00 -2.08 5.28
C LEU A 27 12.82 -1.34 4.66
N ALA A 28 12.99 -0.70 3.49
CA ALA A 28 11.96 0.15 2.88
C ALA A 28 10.61 -0.55 2.69
N SER A 29 10.60 -1.83 2.31
CA SER A 29 9.37 -2.63 2.18
C SER A 29 8.62 -2.83 3.50
N GLY A 30 9.26 -2.61 4.65
CA GLY A 30 8.62 -2.63 5.96
C GLY A 30 7.53 -1.58 6.13
N ILE A 31 7.51 -0.53 5.30
CA ILE A 31 6.45 0.49 5.29
C ILE A 31 5.05 -0.13 5.15
N PHE A 32 4.91 -1.18 4.34
CA PHE A 32 3.61 -1.84 4.14
C PHE A 32 3.11 -2.52 5.42
N LEU A 33 4.00 -3.07 6.25
CA LEU A 33 3.65 -3.63 7.54
C LEU A 33 3.10 -2.55 8.47
N PHE A 34 3.75 -1.40 8.53
CA PHE A 34 3.28 -0.29 9.36
C PHE A 34 1.97 0.32 8.84
N VAL A 35 1.81 0.49 7.53
CA VAL A 35 0.54 0.94 6.92
C VAL A 35 -0.59 -0.02 7.26
N PHE A 36 -0.37 -1.34 7.16
CA PHE A 36 -1.36 -2.34 7.52
C PHE A 36 -1.74 -2.26 9.00
N LEU A 37 -0.76 -2.21 9.90
CA LEU A 37 -1.00 -2.14 11.34
C LEU A 37 -1.74 -0.86 11.73
N ILE A 38 -1.29 0.30 11.23
CA ILE A 38 -1.96 1.59 11.47
C ILE A 38 -3.39 1.55 10.92
N GLY A 39 -3.58 0.97 9.74
CA GLY A 39 -4.90 0.67 9.19
C GLY A 39 -5.76 -0.09 10.19
N VAL A 40 -5.38 -1.32 10.53
CA VAL A 40 -6.13 -2.19 11.44
C VAL A 40 -6.44 -1.50 12.77
N PHE A 41 -5.46 -0.84 13.40
CA PHE A 41 -5.66 -0.19 14.71
C PHE A 41 -6.42 1.14 14.64
N SER A 42 -6.48 1.80 13.49
CA SER A 42 -7.20 3.08 13.36
C SER A 42 -8.71 2.95 13.54
N VAL A 43 -9.30 1.80 13.22
CA VAL A 43 -10.76 1.57 13.41
C VAL A 43 -11.14 1.45 14.89
N PRO A 44 -10.55 0.55 15.72
CA PRO A 44 -10.90 0.47 17.14
C PRO A 44 -10.55 1.77 17.88
N LEU A 45 -9.54 2.51 17.42
CA LEU A 45 -9.14 3.78 18.03
C LEU A 45 -10.26 4.83 17.97
N ILE A 46 -11.09 4.85 16.92
CA ILE A 46 -12.26 5.75 16.84
C ILE A 46 -13.15 5.60 18.09
N PHE A 47 -13.35 4.37 18.55
CA PHE A 47 -14.17 4.08 19.74
C PHE A 47 -13.40 4.27 21.05
N GLY A 48 -12.07 4.23 21.01
CA GLY A 48 -11.19 4.28 22.17
C GLY A 48 -10.81 5.69 22.64
N PHE A 49 -10.95 6.73 21.81
CA PHE A 49 -10.51 8.09 22.14
C PHE A 49 -10.99 8.58 23.51
N HIS A 50 -12.29 8.48 23.75
CA HIS A 50 -12.89 8.91 25.02
C HIS A 50 -12.43 8.06 26.21
N ALA A 51 -12.32 6.74 26.03
CA ALA A 51 -11.90 5.82 27.09
C ALA A 51 -10.41 5.96 27.45
N LEU A 52 -9.58 6.34 26.47
CA LEU A 52 -8.13 6.49 26.64
C LEU A 52 -7.73 7.90 27.09
N GLY A 53 -8.67 8.86 27.14
CA GLY A 53 -8.38 10.26 27.44
C GLY A 53 -7.43 10.90 26.42
N ILE A 54 -7.38 10.36 25.19
CA ILE A 54 -6.51 10.85 24.13
C ILE A 54 -7.30 11.90 23.35
N ASP A 55 -6.73 13.09 23.25
CA ASP A 55 -7.25 14.12 22.37
C ASP A 55 -7.11 13.67 20.91
N ALA A 56 -8.24 13.64 20.20
CA ALA A 56 -8.28 13.21 18.81
C ALA A 56 -7.49 14.18 17.90
N ASP A 57 -7.34 15.45 18.30
CA ASP A 57 -6.66 16.48 17.52
C ASP A 57 -5.15 16.23 17.39
N ILE A 58 -4.55 15.45 18.29
CA ILE A 58 -3.15 15.00 18.16
C ILE A 58 -2.94 14.27 16.83
N PHE A 59 -3.98 13.61 16.31
CA PHE A 59 -3.88 12.87 15.06
C PHE A 59 -3.88 13.76 13.82
N THR A 60 -4.30 15.02 13.94
CA THR A 60 -4.16 16.04 12.90
C THR A 60 -2.69 16.28 12.55
N LEU A 61 -1.75 16.11 13.49
CA LEU A 61 -0.31 16.18 13.21
C LEU A 61 0.14 15.10 12.21
N PHE A 62 -0.50 13.92 12.17
CA PHE A 62 -0.19 12.90 11.16
C PHE A 62 -0.56 13.35 9.75
N LEU A 63 -1.52 14.28 9.58
CA LEU A 63 -1.87 14.84 8.27
C LEU A 63 -0.73 15.68 7.68
N ILE A 64 0.18 16.20 8.49
CA ILE A 64 1.40 16.87 7.98
C ILE A 64 2.27 15.88 7.19
N GLY A 65 2.32 14.61 7.63
CA GLY A 65 3.02 13.55 6.90
C GLY A 65 2.49 13.34 5.48
N TRP A 66 1.19 13.56 5.27
CA TRP A 66 0.58 13.45 3.94
C TRP A 66 1.07 14.52 2.98
N ILE A 67 1.31 15.74 3.47
CA ILE A 67 1.87 16.83 2.66
C ILE A 67 3.25 16.42 2.13
N GLY A 68 4.07 15.79 2.97
CA GLY A 68 5.38 15.26 2.56
C GLY A 68 5.27 14.20 1.46
N ILE A 69 4.36 13.23 1.61
CA ILE A 69 4.11 12.20 0.60
C ILE A 69 3.65 12.85 -0.71
N ILE A 70 2.67 13.76 -0.65
CA ILE A 70 2.16 14.48 -1.82
C ILE A 70 3.30 15.23 -2.51
N ALA A 71 4.14 15.96 -1.78
CA ALA A 71 5.24 16.74 -2.33
C ALA A 71 6.26 15.87 -3.08
N VAL A 72 6.70 14.75 -2.48
CA VAL A 72 7.66 13.83 -3.12
C VAL A 72 7.08 13.24 -4.41
N TYR A 73 5.83 12.78 -4.37
CA TYR A 73 5.18 12.21 -5.56
C TYR A 73 4.85 13.28 -6.60
N TYR A 74 4.55 14.50 -6.19
CA TYR A 74 4.33 15.63 -7.08
C TYR A 74 5.59 15.96 -7.88
N VAL A 75 6.73 16.14 -7.21
CA VAL A 75 8.03 16.40 -7.86
C VAL A 75 8.37 15.24 -8.81
N GLY A 76 8.21 14.00 -8.35
CA GLY A 76 8.50 12.81 -9.17
C GLY A 76 7.61 12.64 -10.40
N ASN A 77 6.34 13.05 -10.36
CA ASN A 77 5.39 12.86 -11.47
C ASN A 77 5.26 14.08 -12.40
N ILE A 78 5.49 15.29 -11.90
CA ILE A 78 5.27 16.53 -12.66
C ILE A 78 6.58 17.19 -13.06
N GLU A 79 7.54 17.32 -12.15
CA GLU A 79 8.78 18.07 -12.39
C GLU A 79 9.85 17.22 -13.06
N ALA A 80 9.98 15.96 -12.62
CA ALA A 80 10.95 15.01 -13.15
C ALA A 80 10.51 14.34 -14.47
N ASP A 81 9.34 14.68 -15.03
CA ASP A 81 8.88 14.15 -16.31
C ASP A 81 9.77 14.66 -17.47
N LEU A 82 10.72 13.80 -17.85
CA LEU A 82 11.77 14.06 -18.84
C LEU A 82 11.24 14.51 -20.20
N LYS A 83 10.00 14.15 -20.55
CA LYS A 83 9.43 14.47 -21.87
C LYS A 83 8.65 15.78 -21.87
N LYS A 84 8.30 16.34 -20.70
CA LYS A 84 7.46 17.54 -20.51
C LYS A 84 6.30 17.62 -21.54
N GLN A 85 5.68 16.51 -21.89
CA GLN A 85 4.68 16.48 -22.96
C GLN A 85 3.33 17.01 -22.44
N GLY A 86 2.83 18.08 -23.07
CA GLY A 86 1.52 18.67 -22.78
C GLY A 86 1.54 19.88 -21.83
N SER A 87 0.38 20.52 -21.68
CA SER A 87 0.20 21.68 -20.79
C SER A 87 0.42 21.29 -19.32
N TYR A 88 1.05 22.18 -18.55
CA TYR A 88 1.24 22.02 -17.11
C TYR A 88 -0.07 21.71 -16.38
N LEU A 89 -1.16 22.40 -16.73
CA LEU A 89 -2.47 22.18 -16.14
C LEU A 89 -2.96 20.74 -16.34
N LYS A 90 -2.72 20.15 -17.51
CA LYS A 90 -3.10 18.75 -17.79
C LYS A 90 -2.31 17.76 -16.92
N ARG A 91 -1.03 18.04 -16.66
CA ARG A 91 -0.20 17.20 -15.77
C ARG A 91 -0.66 17.28 -14.32
N VAL A 92 -0.96 18.49 -13.84
CA VAL A 92 -1.49 18.70 -12.49
C VAL A 92 -2.84 18.01 -12.33
N LEU A 93 -3.76 18.17 -13.28
CA LEU A 93 -5.06 17.50 -13.25
C LEU A 93 -4.91 15.97 -13.26
N LYS A 94 -4.02 15.44 -14.10
CA LYS A 94 -3.70 14.01 -14.12
C LYS A 94 -3.16 13.53 -12.77
N PHE A 95 -2.27 14.29 -12.14
CA PHE A 95 -1.74 13.96 -10.82
C PHE A 95 -2.83 13.97 -9.75
N VAL A 96 -3.65 15.02 -9.67
CA VAL A 96 -4.74 15.13 -8.69
C VAL A 96 -5.74 13.97 -8.80
N LEU A 97 -5.99 13.46 -10.01
CA LEU A 97 -6.87 12.32 -10.23
C LEU A 97 -6.19 10.97 -9.95
N LEU A 98 -4.95 10.78 -10.39
CA LEU A 98 -4.26 9.49 -10.29
C LEU A 98 -3.60 9.26 -8.94
N PHE A 99 -3.17 10.31 -8.24
CA PHE A 99 -2.44 10.17 -6.98
C PHE A 99 -3.31 9.54 -5.86
N PRO A 100 -4.56 9.95 -5.63
CA PRO A 100 -5.43 9.29 -4.65
C PRO A 100 -5.68 7.82 -5.01
N LEU A 101 -5.89 7.52 -6.30
CA LEU A 101 -6.06 6.16 -6.79
C LEU A 101 -4.80 5.31 -6.55
N PHE A 102 -3.63 5.85 -6.90
CA PHE A 102 -2.34 5.22 -6.65
C PHE A 102 -2.14 4.93 -5.16
N LEU A 103 -2.45 5.91 -4.30
CA LEU A 103 -2.28 5.77 -2.86
C LEU A 103 -3.22 4.71 -2.29
N ALA A 104 -4.50 4.73 -2.68
CA ALA A 104 -5.46 3.71 -2.28
C ALA A 104 -5.01 2.29 -2.69
N LEU A 105 -4.59 2.10 -3.95
CA LEU A 105 -4.09 0.81 -4.42
C LEU A 105 -2.82 0.37 -3.69
N SER A 106 -1.88 1.30 -3.45
CA SER A 106 -0.66 1.03 -2.68
C SER A 106 -0.99 0.57 -1.24
N MET A 107 -1.94 1.24 -0.59
CA MET A 107 -2.41 0.85 0.75
C MET A 107 -3.16 -0.48 0.74
N GLY A 108 -3.96 -0.76 -0.30
CA GLY A 108 -4.63 -2.06 -0.44
C GLY A 108 -3.65 -3.23 -0.57
N LEU A 109 -2.49 -3.03 -1.20
CA LEU A 109 -1.43 -4.05 -1.30
C LEU A 109 -0.72 -4.30 0.05
N SER A 110 -1.00 -3.52 1.08
CA SER A 110 -0.29 -3.60 2.36
C SER A 110 -0.45 -4.94 3.06
N LEU A 111 -1.59 -5.64 2.95
CA LEU A 111 -1.78 -6.96 3.57
C LEU A 111 -0.80 -8.00 2.99
N HIS A 112 -0.79 -8.15 1.66
CA HIS A 112 0.10 -9.10 0.99
C HIS A 112 1.57 -8.80 1.24
N ASN A 113 1.93 -7.51 1.16
CA ASN A 113 3.30 -7.07 1.42
C ASN A 113 3.69 -7.27 2.90
N SER A 114 2.78 -7.07 3.84
CA SER A 114 3.00 -7.35 5.26
C SER A 114 3.30 -8.81 5.51
N VAL A 115 2.50 -9.71 4.92
CA VAL A 115 2.74 -11.15 4.99
C VAL A 115 4.12 -11.48 4.41
N ALA A 116 4.48 -10.93 3.24
CA ALA A 116 5.78 -11.16 2.62
C ALA A 116 6.96 -10.64 3.48
N VAL A 117 6.82 -9.46 4.08
CA VAL A 117 7.82 -8.86 4.97
C VAL A 117 8.03 -9.74 6.20
N LEU A 118 6.95 -10.15 6.88
CA LEU A 118 7.01 -11.03 8.05
C LEU A 118 7.63 -12.38 7.71
N GLN A 119 7.21 -13.00 6.60
CA GLN A 119 7.81 -14.24 6.10
C GLN A 119 9.31 -14.07 5.79
N GLY A 120 9.70 -12.94 5.22
CA GLY A 120 11.08 -12.57 4.94
C GLY A 120 11.94 -12.43 6.20
N TYR A 121 11.39 -11.83 7.28
CA TYR A 121 12.06 -11.73 8.57
C TYR A 121 12.14 -13.09 9.28
N PHE A 122 11.08 -13.90 9.24
CA PHE A 122 11.14 -15.28 9.72
C PHE A 122 11.98 -16.21 8.85
N GLY A 123 12.41 -15.74 7.66
CA GLY A 123 13.33 -16.46 6.78
C GLY A 123 12.68 -17.65 6.08
N LYS A 124 11.35 -17.61 5.92
CA LYS A 124 10.66 -18.60 5.09
C LYS A 124 11.22 -18.53 3.68
N LYS A 125 11.62 -19.68 3.14
CA LYS A 125 12.05 -19.81 1.75
C LYS A 125 10.79 -19.89 0.88
N SER A 126 10.44 -18.80 0.20
CA SER A 126 9.36 -18.80 -0.78
C SER A 126 9.88 -19.24 -2.15
N PRO A 127 9.08 -19.96 -2.95
CA PRO A 127 9.46 -20.31 -4.32
C PRO A 127 9.52 -19.03 -5.17
N PHE A 128 10.56 -18.91 -5.98
CA PHE A 128 10.64 -17.87 -7.00
C PHE A 128 9.76 -18.28 -8.19
N VAL A 129 8.45 -18.09 -8.04
CA VAL A 129 7.49 -18.28 -9.13
C VAL A 129 7.69 -17.13 -10.11
N ARG A 130 8.12 -17.45 -11.33
CA ARG A 130 8.30 -16.44 -12.38
C ARG A 130 6.96 -15.81 -12.70
N THR A 131 6.92 -14.48 -12.76
CA THR A 131 5.72 -13.77 -13.20
C THR A 131 5.43 -14.12 -14.67
N PRO A 132 4.16 -14.33 -15.03
CA PRO A 132 3.78 -14.67 -16.39
C PRO A 132 4.05 -13.48 -17.32
N LYS A 133 4.70 -13.76 -18.46
CA LYS A 133 4.93 -12.78 -19.53
C LYS A 133 3.95 -13.06 -20.66
N PHE A 134 2.89 -12.25 -20.78
CA PHE A 134 1.81 -12.44 -21.76
C PHE A 134 2.08 -11.82 -23.13
N ASN A 135 3.18 -11.06 -23.29
CA ASN A 135 3.55 -10.39 -24.55
C ASN A 135 2.40 -9.58 -25.19
N ILE A 136 1.62 -8.89 -24.36
CA ILE A 136 0.49 -8.05 -24.77
C ILE A 136 1.07 -6.79 -25.43
N GLN A 137 0.72 -6.57 -26.69
CA GLN A 137 1.15 -5.41 -27.49
C GLN A 137 -0.03 -4.49 -27.83
N LYS A 138 -1.24 -5.02 -27.91
CA LYS A 138 -2.47 -4.29 -28.22
C LYS A 138 -3.49 -4.42 -27.09
N ILE A 139 -4.37 -3.43 -26.96
CA ILE A 139 -5.46 -3.43 -25.96
C ILE A 139 -6.42 -4.62 -26.15
N THR A 140 -6.51 -5.15 -27.38
CA THR A 140 -7.32 -6.32 -27.74
C THR A 140 -6.67 -7.65 -27.41
N ASP A 141 -5.39 -7.68 -27.00
CA ASP A 141 -4.69 -8.94 -26.74
C ASP A 141 -5.21 -9.60 -25.45
N SER A 142 -5.38 -10.91 -25.52
CA SER A 142 -5.98 -11.70 -24.43
C SER A 142 -4.95 -12.12 -23.38
N PHE A 143 -5.36 -12.07 -22.12
CA PHE A 143 -4.61 -12.63 -20.99
C PHE A 143 -4.79 -14.17 -20.85
N SER A 144 -5.61 -14.78 -21.71
CA SER A 144 -5.98 -16.20 -21.63
C SER A 144 -4.96 -17.09 -22.33
N HIS A 145 -3.86 -17.41 -21.63
CA HIS A 145 -3.06 -18.59 -21.98
C HIS A 145 -3.11 -19.60 -20.82
N LYS A 146 -3.59 -20.81 -21.12
CA LYS A 146 -3.75 -21.97 -20.19
C LYS A 146 -2.49 -22.34 -19.39
N LYS A 147 -1.31 -21.79 -19.74
CA LYS A 147 -0.02 -22.06 -19.09
C LYS A 147 0.06 -21.50 -17.66
N TYR A 148 -0.79 -20.54 -17.30
CA TYR A 148 -0.79 -19.91 -15.98
C TYR A 148 -2.20 -19.93 -15.38
N ASN A 149 -2.70 -21.12 -15.05
CA ASN A 149 -3.92 -21.24 -14.28
C ASN A 149 -3.71 -20.70 -12.88
N ILE A 150 -4.41 -19.61 -12.55
CA ILE A 150 -4.48 -19.09 -11.19
C ILE A 150 -5.32 -20.09 -10.39
N GLY A 151 -4.77 -20.53 -9.25
CA GLY A 151 -5.31 -21.60 -8.42
C GLY A 151 -6.68 -21.28 -7.79
N LYS A 152 -6.96 -21.93 -6.65
CA LYS A 152 -8.12 -21.64 -5.81
C LYS A 152 -7.96 -20.25 -5.16
N LEU A 153 -9.07 -19.70 -4.66
CA LEU A 153 -9.07 -18.44 -3.91
C LEU A 153 -8.08 -18.53 -2.74
N GLY A 154 -7.10 -17.63 -2.69
CA GLY A 154 -6.15 -17.59 -1.58
C GLY A 154 -6.80 -17.05 -0.32
N TRP A 155 -6.40 -17.54 0.86
CA TRP A 155 -6.85 -17.01 2.14
C TRP A 155 -6.63 -15.48 2.26
N THR A 156 -5.52 -14.99 1.71
CA THR A 156 -5.23 -13.56 1.65
C THR A 156 -6.27 -12.78 0.86
N THR A 157 -6.81 -13.34 -0.24
CA THR A 157 -7.86 -12.68 -1.03
C THR A 157 -9.15 -12.56 -0.24
N LEU A 158 -9.52 -13.59 0.53
CA LEU A 158 -10.67 -13.50 1.43
C LEU A 158 -10.46 -12.38 2.46
N LEU A 159 -9.26 -12.31 3.05
CA LEU A 159 -8.91 -11.24 3.97
C LEU A 159 -8.97 -9.86 3.33
N GLU A 160 -8.59 -9.68 2.06
CA GLU A 160 -8.74 -8.39 1.37
C GLU A 160 -10.20 -7.93 1.34
N GLY A 161 -11.14 -8.84 1.03
CA GLY A 161 -12.56 -8.54 1.06
C GLY A 161 -13.06 -8.18 2.47
N VAL A 162 -12.62 -8.93 3.49
CA VAL A 162 -12.94 -8.62 4.90
C VAL A 162 -12.37 -7.25 5.31
N MET A 163 -11.13 -6.94 4.93
CA MET A 163 -10.51 -5.65 5.22
C MET A 163 -11.24 -4.50 4.53
N ALA A 164 -11.73 -4.69 3.30
CA ALA A 164 -12.53 -3.69 2.60
C ALA A 164 -13.80 -3.33 3.40
N ILE A 165 -14.55 -4.34 3.84
CA ILE A 165 -15.76 -4.15 4.66
C ILE A 165 -15.41 -3.54 6.02
N TYR A 166 -14.32 -4.00 6.64
CA TYR A 166 -13.84 -3.51 7.93
C TYR A 166 -13.54 -2.00 7.89
N PHE A 167 -12.82 -1.53 6.87
CA PHE A 167 -12.53 -0.11 6.72
C PHE A 167 -13.74 0.71 6.29
N LEU A 168 -14.65 0.14 5.51
CA LEU A 168 -15.93 0.79 5.24
C LEU A 168 -16.74 0.99 6.54
N GLY A 169 -16.73 0.00 7.43
CA GLY A 169 -17.32 0.10 8.77
C GLY A 169 -16.67 1.20 9.61
N GLY A 170 -15.33 1.30 9.59
CA GLY A 170 -14.59 2.39 10.23
C GLY A 170 -14.95 3.78 9.70
N PHE A 171 -15.09 3.91 8.37
CA PHE A 171 -15.53 5.15 7.72
C PHE A 171 -16.95 5.55 8.18
N VAL A 172 -17.90 4.61 8.17
CA VAL A 172 -19.27 4.86 8.64
C VAL A 172 -19.29 5.20 10.13
N ALA A 173 -18.53 4.48 10.96
CA ALA A 173 -18.44 4.78 12.39
C ALA A 173 -17.86 6.17 12.66
N GLY A 174 -16.84 6.60 11.91
CA GLY A 174 -16.30 7.95 11.99
C GLY A 174 -17.33 9.03 11.70
N LEU A 175 -18.20 8.81 10.70
CA LEU A 175 -19.32 9.73 10.40
C LEU A 175 -20.35 9.78 11.54
N LEU A 176 -20.73 8.61 12.08
CA LEU A 176 -21.74 8.53 13.15
C LEU A 176 -21.26 9.09 14.49
N LEU A 177 -19.96 9.01 14.77
CA LEU A 177 -19.33 9.50 16.00
C LEU A 177 -18.74 10.91 15.85
N GLU A 178 -19.00 11.58 14.72
CA GLU A 178 -18.46 12.91 14.38
C GLU A 178 -16.93 12.99 14.48
N ASN A 179 -16.24 11.85 14.30
CA ASN A 179 -14.78 11.75 14.36
C ASN A 179 -14.21 11.64 12.95
N TYR A 180 -13.67 12.76 12.47
CA TYR A 180 -13.22 12.90 11.09
C TYR A 180 -11.74 12.54 10.85
N ASN A 181 -10.98 12.25 11.91
CA ASN A 181 -9.52 12.11 11.86
C ASN A 181 -9.04 11.03 10.87
N PHE A 182 -9.79 9.94 10.73
CA PHE A 182 -9.39 8.81 9.86
C PHE A 182 -10.27 8.63 8.63
N LEU A 183 -11.24 9.51 8.34
CA LEU A 183 -12.19 9.29 7.24
C LEU A 183 -11.52 9.08 5.88
N ILE A 184 -10.61 10.00 5.52
CA ILE A 184 -9.87 9.92 4.24
C ILE A 184 -9.03 8.64 4.19
N PHE A 185 -8.44 8.25 5.32
CA PHE A 185 -7.63 7.05 5.41
C PHE A 185 -8.47 5.77 5.25
N HIS A 186 -9.62 5.68 5.92
CA HIS A 186 -10.54 4.54 5.86
C HIS A 186 -11.19 4.38 4.49
N ILE A 187 -11.61 5.47 3.85
CA ILE A 187 -12.21 5.36 2.51
C ILE A 187 -11.18 4.91 1.47
N LEU A 188 -9.94 5.40 1.53
CA LEU A 188 -8.87 4.98 0.62
C LEU A 188 -8.45 3.52 0.87
N LEU A 189 -8.39 3.08 2.13
CA LEU A 189 -8.13 1.68 2.48
C LEU A 189 -9.27 0.78 1.98
N SER A 190 -10.52 1.12 2.27
CA SER A 190 -11.71 0.40 1.81
C SER A 190 -11.71 0.26 0.29
N PHE A 191 -11.49 1.37 -0.42
CA PHE A 191 -11.44 1.38 -1.88
C PHE A 191 -10.25 0.57 -2.42
N GLY A 192 -9.07 0.72 -1.83
CA GLY A 192 -7.86 -0.01 -2.22
C GLY A 192 -8.03 -1.53 -2.09
N TYR A 193 -8.42 -2.01 -0.91
CA TYR A 193 -8.69 -3.42 -0.65
C TYR A 193 -9.82 -3.96 -1.52
N GLY A 194 -10.93 -3.22 -1.63
CA GLY A 194 -12.07 -3.62 -2.45
C GLY A 194 -11.70 -3.75 -3.93
N THR A 195 -10.86 -2.85 -4.44
CA THR A 195 -10.40 -2.88 -5.83
C THR A 195 -9.51 -4.10 -6.10
N ILE A 196 -8.56 -4.41 -5.22
CA ILE A 196 -7.68 -5.57 -5.37
C ILE A 196 -8.49 -6.87 -5.26
N PHE A 197 -9.41 -6.95 -4.30
CA PHE A 197 -10.31 -8.09 -4.14
C PHE A 197 -11.15 -8.30 -5.40
N TYR A 198 -11.79 -7.23 -5.92
CA TYR A 198 -12.60 -7.27 -7.12
C TYR A 198 -11.81 -7.75 -8.35
N TYR A 199 -10.64 -7.18 -8.61
CA TYR A 199 -9.82 -7.58 -9.77
C TYR A 199 -9.30 -9.01 -9.61
N THR A 200 -8.99 -9.46 -8.39
CA THR A 200 -8.60 -10.85 -8.14
C THR A 200 -9.74 -11.82 -8.45
N LEU A 201 -10.97 -11.52 -8.00
CA LEU A 201 -12.16 -12.32 -8.33
C LEU A 201 -12.45 -12.32 -9.83
N ARG A 202 -12.42 -11.14 -10.47
CA ARG A 202 -12.62 -11.02 -11.92
C ARG A 202 -11.59 -11.83 -12.70
N HIS A 203 -10.34 -11.84 -12.25
CA HIS A 203 -9.31 -12.62 -12.93
C HIS A 203 -9.48 -14.13 -12.71
N LEU A 204 -9.97 -14.55 -11.54
CA LEU A 204 -10.34 -15.94 -11.26
C LEU A 204 -11.55 -16.42 -12.07
N SER A 205 -12.50 -15.54 -12.38
CA SER A 205 -13.69 -15.86 -13.18
C SER A 205 -13.42 -15.89 -14.69
N LEU A 206 -12.31 -15.32 -15.16
CA LEU A 206 -11.84 -15.41 -16.55
C LEU A 206 -11.23 -16.78 -16.93
N LYS A 207 -11.51 -17.82 -16.12
CA LYS A 207 -11.15 -19.21 -16.41
C LYS A 207 -11.94 -19.79 -17.57
#